data_AF-Q06H35-F1
#
_entry.id   AF-Q06H35-F1
#
_cell.length_a   1.000
_cell.length_b   1.000
_cell.length_c   1.000
_cell.angle_alpha   90.00
_cell.angle_beta   90.00
_cell.angle_gamma   90.00
#
_symmetry.space_group_name_H-M   'P 1'
#
loop_
_entity.id
_entity.type
_entity.pdbx_description
1 polymer ?
#
loop_
_entity_poly.entity_id
_entity_poly.type
_entity_poly.pdbx_seq_one_letter_code
_entity_poly.pdbx_strand_id
1 'polypeptide(L)' 'DPELLVFIPFTSNVKIKSISIVGGADGTSPAKMRAFINRDGIDFSDAQSMQAIQVIGSLKGFQGI' A
#
# COMPACT_ATOMS: atom_id res chain seq x y z
N ASP A 1 -6.95 13.87 7.82
CA ASP A 1 -7.03 12.42 7.60
C ASP A 1 -5.65 11.81 7.55
N PRO A 2 -5.38 10.65 8.15
CA PRO A 2 -4.11 9.97 7.94
C PRO A 2 -4.17 9.20 6.62
N GLU A 3 -4.19 9.92 5.50
CA GLU A 3 -3.78 9.34 4.21
C GLU A 3 -2.25 9.26 4.20
N LEU A 4 -1.72 8.12 3.77
CA LEU A 4 -0.27 7.88 3.72
C LEU A 4 0.13 7.47 2.31
N LEU A 5 1.12 8.17 1.75
CA LEU A 5 1.82 7.77 0.54
C LEU A 5 3.21 7.27 0.92
N VAL A 6 3.54 6.06 0.49
CA VAL A 6 4.85 5.43 0.69
C VAL A 6 5.47 5.17 -0.66
N PHE A 7 6.63 5.79 -0.92
CA PHE A 7 7.39 5.59 -2.15
C PHE A 7 8.61 4.71 -1.87
N ILE A 8 8.72 3.58 -2.58
CA ILE A 8 9.82 2.61 -2.42
C ILE A 8 10.58 2.56 -3.76
N PRO A 9 11.72 3.26 -3.89
CA PRO A 9 12.56 3.16 -5.07
C PRO A 9 13.32 1.83 -5.08
N PHE A 10 13.35 1.16 -6.24
CA PHE A 10 14.22 0.00 -6.46
C PHE A 10 15.44 0.44 -7.27
N THR A 11 16.64 0.04 -6.84
CA THR A 11 17.91 0.35 -7.52
C THR A 11 18.14 -0.50 -8.78
N SER A 12 17.25 -1.44 -9.06
CA SER A 12 17.31 -2.36 -10.20
C SER A 12 15.90 -2.85 -10.52
N ASN A 13 15.73 -3.46 -11.70
CA ASN A 13 14.43 -4.00 -12.10
C ASN A 13 14.09 -5.26 -11.27
N VAL A 14 12.95 -5.24 -10.58
CA VAL A 14 12.51 -6.34 -9.69
C VAL A 14 11.07 -6.76 -9.99
N LYS A 15 10.72 -7.99 -9.62
CA LYS A 15 9.33 -8.46 -9.59
C LYS A 15 8.90 -8.63 -8.14
N ILE A 16 7.84 -7.93 -7.74
CA ILE A 16 7.28 -8.03 -6.38
C ILE A 16 6.42 -9.29 -6.30
N LYS A 17 6.79 -10.20 -5.38
CA LYS A 17 6.03 -11.44 -5.13
C LYS A 17 4.91 -11.25 -4.11
N SER A 18 5.16 -10.50 -3.05
CA SER A 18 4.20 -10.28 -1.95
C SER A 18 4.50 -8.99 -1.22
N ILE A 19 3.45 -8.36 -0.68
CA ILE A 19 3.54 -7.19 0.20
C ILE A 19 2.88 -7.59 1.53
N SER A 20 3.56 -7.35 2.64
CA SER A 20 3.03 -7.54 3.99
C SER A 20 2.92 -6.19 4.69
N ILE A 21 1.80 -5.93 5.34
CA ILE A 21 1.52 -4.68 6.03
C ILE A 21 1.14 -5.05 7.46
N VAL A 22 1.90 -4.53 8.42
CA VAL A 22 1.67 -4.75 9.83
C VAL A 22 1.17 -3.44 10.43
N GLY A 23 0.06 -3.52 11.17
CA GLY A 23 -0.51 -2.39 11.88
C GLY A 23 0.38 -1.90 13.03
N GLY A 24 0.13 -0.69 13.51
CA GLY A 24 0.77 -0.16 14.70
C GLY A 24 0.25 -0.80 15.99
N ALA A 25 0.83 -0.40 17.12
CA ALA A 25 0.25 -0.69 18.42
C ALA A 25 -1.20 -0.16 18.47
N ASP A 26 -2.01 -0.73 19.36
CA ASP A 26 -3.43 -0.38 19.56
C ASP A 26 -4.41 -0.89 18.46
N GLY A 27 -3.98 -1.86 17.65
CA GLY A 27 -4.85 -2.50 16.66
C GLY A 27 -5.15 -1.60 15.45
N THR A 28 -4.34 -0.55 15.26
CA THR A 28 -4.48 0.37 14.14
C THR A 28 -3.82 -0.22 12.89
N SER A 29 -4.58 -0.39 11.81
CA SER A 29 -4.05 -0.81 10.51
C SER A 29 -4.74 -0.04 9.38
N PRO A 30 -4.08 0.15 8.23
CA PRO A 30 -4.74 0.74 7.08
C PRO A 30 -5.95 -0.11 6.66
N ALA A 31 -7.13 0.49 6.52
CA ALA A 31 -8.33 -0.26 6.11
C ALA A 31 -8.28 -0.70 4.63
N LYS A 32 -7.53 0.04 3.80
CA LYS A 32 -7.40 -0.20 2.37
C LYS A 32 -6.01 0.22 1.91
N MET A 33 -5.42 -0.54 0.99
CA MET A 33 -4.19 -0.17 0.31
C MET A 33 -4.40 -0.19 -1.20
N ARG A 34 -3.77 0.75 -1.90
CA ARG A 34 -3.62 0.76 -3.36
C ARG A 34 -2.13 0.68 -3.68
N ALA A 35 -1.75 -0.22 -4.58
CA ALA A 35 -0.40 -0.30 -5.10
C ALA A 35 -0.33 0.22 -6.53
N PHE A 36 0.77 0.92 -6.83
CA PHE A 36 1.11 1.43 -8.14
C PHE A 36 2.58 1.11 -8.40
N ILE A 37 2.92 0.77 -9.65
CA ILE A 37 4.28 0.43 -10.05
C ILE A 37 4.69 1.25 -11.27
N ASN A 38 5.98 1.50 -11.43
CA ASN A 38 6.56 2.19 -12.58
C ASN A 38 5.92 3.56 -12.84
N ARG A 39 5.75 4.34 -11.78
CA ARG A 39 5.22 5.70 -11.81
C ARG A 39 6.11 6.59 -10.97
N ASP A 40 6.44 7.75 -11.51
CA ASP A 40 7.23 8.77 -10.82
C ASP A 40 6.27 9.80 -10.21
N GLY A 41 6.52 10.17 -8.95
CA GLY A 41 5.88 11.34 -8.34
C GLY A 41 4.36 11.26 -8.16
N ILE A 42 3.80 10.10 -7.79
CA ILE A 42 2.37 9.98 -7.45
C ILE A 42 2.04 10.84 -6.23
N ASP A 43 1.01 11.67 -6.36
CA ASP A 43 0.38 12.38 -5.24
C ASP A 43 -0.98 11.78 -4.84
N PHE A 44 -1.68 12.44 -3.91
CA PHE A 44 -2.98 11.95 -3.43
C PHE A 44 -4.09 12.04 -4.50
N SER A 45 -4.05 13.06 -5.37
CA SER A 45 -5.02 13.26 -6.45
C SER A 45 -4.87 12.16 -7.51
N ASP A 46 -3.62 11.85 -7.86
CA ASP A 46 -3.26 10.75 -8.75
C ASP A 46 -3.70 9.41 -8.16
N ALA A 47 -3.41 9.15 -6.89
CA ALA A 47 -3.77 7.90 -6.22
C ALA A 47 -5.29 7.64 -6.17
N GLN A 48 -6.11 8.70 -6.21
CA GLN A 48 -7.58 8.60 -6.25
C GLN A 48 -8.13 8.35 -7.65
N SER A 49 -7.52 8.97 -8.68
CA SER A 49 -8.00 8.91 -10.07
C SER A 49 -7.43 7.73 -10.86
N MET A 50 -6.21 7.29 -10.55
CA MET A 50 -5.52 6.25 -11.28
C MET A 50 -6.03 4.85 -10.93
N GLN A 51 -5.97 3.96 -11.93
CA GLN A 51 -6.19 2.54 -11.72
C GLN A 51 -4.99 1.92 -11.01
N ALA A 52 -5.20 1.47 -9.78
CA ALA A 52 -4.20 0.72 -9.04
C ALA A 52 -4.00 -0.67 -9.67
N ILE A 53 -2.75 -1.13 -9.73
CA ILE A 53 -2.45 -2.49 -10.21
C ILE A 53 -2.95 -3.55 -9.21
N GLN A 54 -2.99 -3.17 -7.93
CA GLN A 54 -3.52 -4.00 -6.86
C GLN A 54 -4.24 -3.14 -5.84
N VAL A 55 -5.42 -3.62 -5.43
CA VAL A 55 -6.20 -3.04 -4.33
C VAL A 55 -6.37 -4.11 -3.28
N ILE A 56 -5.95 -3.83 -2.06
CA ILE A 56 -6.12 -4.72 -0.91
C ILE A 56 -7.19 -4.10 -0.01
N GLY A 57 -8.27 -4.85 0.23
CA GLY A 57 -9.37 -4.43 1.09
C GLY A 57 -9.30 -5.08 2.46
N SER A 58 -9.64 -4.33 3.51
CA SER A 58 -9.75 -4.75 4.91
C SER A 58 -8.55 -5.57 5.39
N LEU A 59 -7.43 -4.89 5.67
CA LEU A 59 -6.25 -5.47 6.33
C LEU A 59 -6.55 -5.72 7.82
N LYS A 60 -7.55 -6.57 8.10
CA LYS A 60 -7.76 -7.11 9.44
C LYS A 60 -6.80 -8.27 9.58
N GLY A 61 -5.83 -8.11 10.47
CA GLY A 61 -4.78 -9.10 10.69
C GLY A 61 -5.36 -10.50 10.91
N PHE A 62 -4.62 -11.50 10.44
CA PHE A 62 -4.81 -12.88 10.87
C PHE A 62 -4.59 -12.90 12.39
N GLN A 63 -5.69 -12.94 13.16
CA GLN A 63 -5.62 -13.29 14.57
C GLN A 63 -5.30 -14.78 14.60
N GLY A 64 -4.03 -15.09 14.78
CA GLY A 64 -3.62 -16.43 15.18
C GLY A 64 -4.37 -16.82 16.45
N ILE A 65 -4.81 -18.08 16.46
CA ILE A 65 -5.52 -18.81 17.52
C ILE A 65 -5.09 -18.49 18.95
#